data_AF-B5JTM6-F1
#
_entry.id   AF-B5JTM6-F1
#
_cell.length_a   1.000
_cell.length_b   1.000
_cell.length_c   1.000
_cell.angle_alpha   90.00
_cell.angle_beta   90.00
_cell.angle_gamma   90.00
#
_symmetry.space_group_name_H-M   'P 1'
#
loop_
_entity.id
_entity.type
_entity.pdbx_description
1 polymer ?
#
loop_
_entity_poly.entity_id
_entity_poly.type
_entity_poly.pdbx_seq_one_letter_code
_entity_poly.pdbx_strand_id
1 'polypeptide(L)'
;MLFASAVQADGAVVRAADSLVLDGVSLHKQNYILPLSYRNGQGNVDNMEFIYQFSAKIEAVFPRMYLAYTQVSFWDYLDSDNSKPFRETNYNPEVFYHFTNEFTPISRWDGMYLGLEHESNGEPLPTSRSWNRIYLWPYWSSDHGEYSLKLWYRLPEDRKTSPTDTQGDDNPDIHRYFGYAEFYFYRAKSNDSAFSGMVRGNPSTGKGAIQADYSWPLPNKDTYFFARIFSGYGESLIDYDQHVNRISIGLEFR
;
A
#
# COMPACT_ATOMS: atom_id res chain seq x y z
N MET A 1 -36.00 -14.96 -10.39
CA MET A 1 -37.07 -13.96 -10.58
C MET A 1 -36.41 -12.60 -10.48
N LEU A 2 -35.87 -12.05 -11.57
CA LEU A 2 -36.56 -11.13 -12.50
C LEU A 2 -37.27 -10.01 -11.74
N PHE A 3 -36.69 -8.81 -11.74
CA PHE A 3 -37.38 -7.58 -12.16
C PHE A 3 -36.32 -6.55 -12.59
N ALA A 4 -36.11 -6.48 -13.91
CA ALA A 4 -35.62 -5.28 -14.56
C ALA A 4 -36.84 -4.40 -14.88
N SER A 5 -36.78 -3.12 -14.56
CA SER A 5 -37.66 -2.12 -15.17
C SER A 5 -36.82 -0.97 -15.68
N ALA A 6 -36.57 -0.99 -16.99
CA ALA A 6 -36.10 0.19 -17.70
C ALA A 6 -37.31 1.07 -18.02
N VAL A 7 -37.31 2.30 -17.51
CA VAL A 7 -38.12 3.39 -18.05
C VAL A 7 -37.18 4.29 -18.85
N GLN A 8 -37.54 4.57 -20.09
CA GLN A 8 -36.89 5.56 -20.94
C GLN A 8 -37.88 6.70 -21.17
N ALA A 9 -37.56 7.89 -20.69
CA ALA A 9 -38.19 9.13 -21.10
C ALA A 9 -37.17 10.27 -20.92
N ASP A 10 -36.85 10.91 -22.04
CA ASP A 10 -36.32 12.26 -22.24
C ASP A 10 -35.00 12.69 -21.55
N GLY A 11 -33.96 12.80 -22.40
CA GLY A 11 -32.96 13.88 -22.37
C GLY A 11 -32.09 14.02 -21.10
N ALA A 12 -30.92 13.37 -21.12
CA ALA A 12 -29.82 13.53 -20.16
C ALA A 12 -30.18 13.24 -18.69
N VAL A 13 -30.46 11.97 -18.39
CA VAL A 13 -30.37 11.45 -17.03
C VAL A 13 -28.95 10.92 -16.83
N VAL A 14 -28.14 11.61 -16.02
CA VAL A 14 -27.02 10.97 -15.31
C VAL A 14 -27.66 9.88 -14.46
N ARG A 15 -27.70 8.65 -14.97
CA ARG A 15 -28.26 7.52 -14.24
C ARG A 15 -27.28 7.17 -13.13
N ALA A 16 -27.78 7.33 -11.90
CA ALA A 16 -27.29 6.81 -10.64
C ALA A 16 -26.05 5.92 -10.76
N ALA A 17 -24.90 6.48 -10.38
CA ALA A 17 -23.71 5.71 -10.06
C ALA A 17 -23.83 5.01 -8.69
N ASP A 18 -25.06 4.72 -8.25
CA ASP A 18 -25.34 4.01 -7.02
C ASP A 18 -25.59 2.55 -7.38
N SER A 19 -24.62 1.69 -7.04
CA SER A 19 -24.58 0.21 -7.18
C SER A 19 -23.89 -0.41 -8.39
N LEU A 20 -23.03 0.31 -9.13
CA LEU A 20 -21.96 -0.40 -9.84
C LEU A 20 -20.81 -0.71 -8.86
N VAL A 21 -21.04 -1.68 -7.96
CA VAL A 21 -19.92 -2.45 -7.42
C VAL A 21 -19.33 -3.13 -8.64
N LEU A 22 -18.10 -2.78 -9.02
CA LEU A 22 -17.45 -3.41 -10.16
C LEU A 22 -17.34 -4.92 -9.87
N ASP A 23 -18.21 -5.70 -10.51
CA ASP A 23 -18.24 -7.16 -10.35
C ASP A 23 -16.84 -7.72 -10.63
N GLY A 24 -16.30 -8.48 -9.67
CA GLY A 24 -14.95 -9.05 -9.74
C GLY A 24 -13.83 -8.19 -9.16
N VAL A 25 -14.13 -6.99 -8.64
CA VAL A 25 -13.18 -6.17 -7.87
C VAL A 25 -13.31 -6.46 -6.37
N SER A 26 -12.19 -6.65 -5.70
CA SER A 26 -12.09 -6.78 -4.24
C SER A 26 -10.95 -5.92 -3.71
N LEU A 27 -10.94 -5.63 -2.40
CA LEU A 27 -9.82 -4.94 -1.78
C LEU A 27 -8.55 -5.82 -1.80
N HIS A 28 -7.37 -5.21 -1.92
CA HIS A 28 -6.08 -5.91 -1.91
C HIS A 28 -5.28 -5.62 -0.64
N LYS A 29 -4.89 -4.36 -0.44
CA LYS A 29 -4.33 -3.83 0.82
C LYS A 29 -5.36 -2.92 1.50
N GLN A 30 -5.03 -2.42 2.68
CA GLN A 30 -5.88 -1.47 3.42
C GLN A 30 -6.22 -0.25 2.54
N ASN A 31 -7.45 0.24 2.63
CA ASN A 31 -7.83 1.52 2.04
C ASN A 31 -8.05 2.51 3.17
N TYR A 32 -7.43 3.69 3.10
CA TYR A 32 -7.52 4.66 4.17
C TYR A 32 -7.35 6.10 3.66
N ILE A 33 -7.84 7.03 4.47
CA ILE A 33 -7.53 8.45 4.41
C ILE A 33 -7.02 8.90 5.78
N LEU A 34 -5.94 9.66 5.81
CA LEU A 34 -5.23 10.12 7.00
C LEU A 34 -5.01 11.64 6.87
N PRO A 35 -6.05 12.46 7.12
CA PRO A 35 -5.98 13.92 6.99
C PRO A 35 -5.06 14.58 8.01
N LEU A 36 -4.79 13.92 9.14
CA LEU A 36 -3.96 14.43 10.21
C LEU A 36 -2.68 13.61 10.30
N SER A 37 -1.75 13.82 9.38
CA SER A 37 -0.48 13.11 9.33
C SER A 37 0.71 14.02 9.62
N TYR A 38 1.16 14.04 10.88
CA TYR A 38 2.27 14.87 11.33
C TYR A 38 3.63 14.18 11.18
N ARG A 39 4.53 14.78 10.39
CA ARG A 39 5.92 14.36 10.16
C ARG A 39 6.88 15.10 11.10
N ASN A 40 7.80 14.37 11.74
CA ASN A 40 8.89 14.97 12.53
C ASN A 40 10.24 14.81 11.79
N GLY A 41 10.83 15.92 11.31
CA GLY A 41 12.20 15.95 10.78
C GLY A 41 12.44 16.89 9.57
N GLN A 42 13.44 17.77 9.74
CA GLN A 42 14.11 18.73 8.82
C GLN A 42 13.37 19.28 7.58
N GLY A 43 12.84 20.51 7.72
CA GLY A 43 12.39 21.37 6.63
C GLY A 43 11.48 22.49 7.14
N ASN A 44 11.36 23.58 6.36
CA ASN A 44 10.47 24.72 6.63
C ASN A 44 9.06 24.53 6.02
N VAL A 45 8.72 23.30 5.64
CA VAL A 45 7.45 22.94 5.00
C VAL A 45 6.49 22.45 6.08
N ASP A 46 5.21 22.77 5.94
CA ASP A 46 4.16 22.35 6.86
C ASP A 46 4.28 20.86 7.17
N ASN A 47 4.48 20.54 8.45
CA ASN A 47 4.72 19.17 8.91
C ASN A 47 3.47 18.28 8.83
N MET A 48 2.38 18.74 8.20
CA MET A 48 1.07 18.09 8.18
C MET A 48 0.66 17.77 6.75
N GLU A 49 0.44 16.48 6.50
CA GLU A 49 0.03 15.96 5.19
C GLU A 49 -1.33 15.28 5.28
N PHE A 50 -2.06 15.31 4.16
CA PHE A 50 -3.17 14.40 3.93
C PHE A 50 -2.62 13.20 3.18
N ILE A 51 -2.67 12.01 3.79
CA ILE A 51 -2.20 10.78 3.18
C ILE A 51 -3.40 9.91 2.85
N TYR A 52 -3.44 9.30 1.68
CA TYR A 52 -4.43 8.27 1.39
C TYR A 52 -3.82 7.10 0.65
N GLN A 53 -4.45 5.92 0.83
CA GLN A 53 -4.14 4.73 0.06
C GLN A 53 -5.41 4.18 -0.56
N PHE A 54 -5.34 3.94 -1.87
CA PHE A 54 -6.30 3.15 -2.60
C PHE A 54 -5.65 1.81 -2.97
N SER A 55 -6.34 0.70 -2.76
CA SER A 55 -5.83 -0.63 -3.11
C SER A 55 -6.95 -1.60 -3.47
N ALA A 56 -6.87 -2.14 -4.69
CA ALA A 56 -7.85 -3.08 -5.21
C ALA A 56 -7.17 -4.18 -6.03
N LYS A 57 -7.85 -5.31 -6.18
CA LYS A 57 -7.48 -6.41 -7.06
C LYS A 57 -8.67 -6.97 -7.81
N ILE A 58 -8.38 -7.51 -8.98
CA ILE A 58 -9.31 -8.26 -9.82
C ILE A 58 -8.74 -9.65 -10.09
N GLU A 59 -9.60 -10.65 -10.12
CA GLU A 59 -9.21 -11.96 -10.64
C GLU A 59 -9.02 -11.84 -12.16
N ALA A 60 -7.89 -12.32 -12.65
CA ALA A 60 -7.42 -12.15 -14.00
C ALA A 60 -7.83 -13.35 -14.88
N VAL A 61 -6.99 -13.69 -15.86
CA VAL A 61 -7.30 -14.62 -16.96
C VAL A 61 -7.59 -16.06 -16.47
N PHE A 62 -6.96 -16.50 -15.37
CA PHE A 62 -7.11 -17.86 -14.83
C PHE A 62 -7.44 -17.82 -13.34
N PRO A 63 -8.12 -18.86 -12.80
CA PRO A 63 -8.46 -18.91 -11.40
C PRO A 63 -7.25 -18.70 -10.49
N ARG A 64 -7.43 -17.89 -9.44
CA ARG A 64 -6.41 -17.53 -8.43
C ARG A 64 -5.25 -16.67 -8.96
N MET A 65 -5.29 -16.22 -10.21
CA MET A 65 -4.38 -15.20 -10.72
C MET A 65 -5.03 -13.84 -10.55
N TYR A 66 -4.31 -12.86 -10.01
CA TYR A 66 -4.83 -11.54 -9.73
C TYR A 66 -3.97 -10.46 -10.37
N LEU A 67 -4.65 -9.41 -10.84
CA LEU A 67 -4.04 -8.11 -11.09
C LEU A 67 -4.46 -7.19 -9.94
N ALA A 68 -3.49 -6.54 -9.30
CA ALA A 68 -3.75 -5.60 -8.24
C ALA A 68 -3.08 -4.26 -8.52
N TYR A 69 -3.62 -3.23 -7.89
CA TYR A 69 -3.08 -1.89 -7.95
C TYR A 69 -3.21 -1.26 -6.57
N THR A 70 -2.10 -0.74 -6.08
CA THR A 70 -2.05 0.09 -4.88
C THR A 70 -1.48 1.45 -5.24
N GLN A 71 -2.10 2.51 -4.74
CA GLN A 71 -1.57 3.87 -4.82
C GLN A 71 -1.53 4.48 -3.43
N VAL A 72 -0.41 5.10 -3.06
CA VAL A 72 -0.29 5.92 -1.85
C VAL A 72 0.08 7.34 -2.25
N SER A 73 -0.69 8.33 -1.80
CA SER A 73 -0.42 9.74 -2.10
C SER A 73 -0.24 10.55 -0.83
N PHE A 74 0.72 11.47 -0.89
CA PHE A 74 1.08 12.39 0.18
C PHE A 74 0.82 13.83 -0.28
N TRP A 75 -0.12 14.50 0.36
CA TRP A 75 -0.62 15.80 -0.08
C TRP A 75 -0.34 16.88 0.97
N ASP A 76 0.46 17.88 0.61
CA ASP A 76 0.75 19.07 1.42
C ASP A 76 -0.43 20.06 1.34
N TYR A 77 -1.62 19.60 1.74
CA TYR A 77 -2.88 20.31 1.54
C TYR A 77 -3.02 21.64 2.32
N LEU A 78 -2.13 21.87 3.29
CA LEU A 78 -2.06 23.10 4.07
C LEU A 78 -1.06 24.12 3.50
N ASP A 79 -0.19 23.73 2.57
CA ASP A 79 0.82 24.61 1.98
C ASP A 79 0.17 25.58 0.98
N SER A 80 -0.44 26.64 1.51
CA SER A 80 -1.09 27.67 0.69
C SER A 80 -0.10 28.46 -0.16
N ASP A 81 1.16 28.55 0.26
CA ASP A 81 2.17 29.36 -0.39
C ASP A 81 2.66 28.69 -1.70
N ASN A 82 2.62 27.34 -1.76
CA ASN A 82 3.00 26.57 -2.95
C ASN A 82 1.82 25.93 -3.69
N SER A 83 0.60 26.46 -3.51
CA SER A 83 -0.62 25.96 -4.16
C SER A 83 -1.01 24.52 -3.77
N LYS A 84 -0.63 24.07 -2.56
CA LYS A 84 -1.06 22.81 -1.95
C LYS A 84 -0.74 21.59 -2.81
N PRO A 85 0.52 21.37 -3.19
CA PRO A 85 0.90 20.34 -4.14
C PRO A 85 0.80 18.95 -3.51
N PHE A 86 0.56 17.93 -4.35
CA PHE A 86 0.96 16.57 -3.97
C PHE A 86 2.48 16.53 -3.90
N ARG A 87 3.02 16.16 -2.75
CA ARG A 87 4.47 16.02 -2.56
C ARG A 87 5.00 14.77 -3.22
N GLU A 88 4.22 13.69 -3.16
CA GLU A 88 4.60 12.38 -3.65
C GLU A 88 3.35 11.53 -3.91
N THR A 89 3.43 10.67 -4.92
CA THR A 89 2.50 9.55 -5.09
C THR A 89 3.29 8.32 -5.49
N ASN A 90 3.02 7.17 -4.87
CA ASN A 90 3.61 5.89 -5.25
C ASN A 90 2.56 5.00 -5.89
N TYR A 91 2.87 4.50 -7.07
CA TYR A 91 2.04 3.62 -7.88
C TYR A 91 2.63 2.22 -7.85
N ASN A 92 1.85 1.23 -7.39
CA ASN A 92 2.30 -0.14 -7.22
C ASN A 92 1.31 -1.13 -7.87
N PRO A 93 1.40 -1.34 -9.20
CA PRO A 93 0.74 -2.46 -9.85
C PRO A 93 1.44 -3.78 -9.53
N GLU A 94 0.64 -4.84 -9.35
CA GLU A 94 1.10 -6.20 -9.07
C GLU A 94 0.34 -7.21 -9.94
N VAL A 95 1.03 -8.29 -10.35
CA VAL A 95 0.41 -9.51 -10.86
C VAL A 95 0.87 -10.67 -10.01
N PHE A 96 -0.04 -11.48 -9.51
CA PHE A 96 0.32 -12.58 -8.63
C PHE A 96 -0.61 -13.77 -8.75
N TYR A 97 -0.09 -14.93 -8.36
CA TYR A 97 -0.87 -16.15 -8.19
C TYR A 97 -1.03 -16.45 -6.70
N HIS A 98 -2.26 -16.77 -6.29
CA HIS A 98 -2.60 -17.15 -4.92
C HIS A 98 -2.66 -18.66 -4.78
N PHE A 99 -1.70 -19.22 -4.04
CA PHE A 99 -1.69 -20.62 -3.67
C PHE A 99 -2.39 -20.79 -2.33
N THR A 100 -3.45 -21.57 -2.29
CA THR A 100 -4.09 -22.01 -1.04
C THR A 100 -3.51 -23.34 -0.62
N ASN A 101 -3.21 -23.49 0.68
CA ASN A 101 -2.75 -24.76 1.20
C ASN A 101 -3.93 -25.72 1.39
N GLU A 102 -4.11 -26.65 0.44
CA GLU A 102 -5.21 -27.64 0.47
C GLU A 102 -4.81 -28.94 1.18
N PHE A 103 -3.54 -29.10 1.60
CA PHE A 103 -3.01 -30.34 2.16
C PHE A 103 -2.60 -30.19 3.64
N THR A 104 -3.51 -30.62 4.54
CA THR A 104 -3.29 -31.20 5.90
C THR A 104 -2.32 -30.50 6.91
N PRO A 105 -2.42 -30.73 8.23
CA PRO A 105 -1.88 -29.86 9.30
C PRO A 105 -0.35 -29.87 9.46
N ILE A 106 0.40 -30.44 8.50
CA ILE A 106 1.85 -30.65 8.57
C ILE A 106 2.63 -29.42 8.10
N SER A 107 2.02 -28.57 7.27
CA SER A 107 2.61 -27.28 6.90
C SER A 107 1.77 -26.15 7.49
N ARG A 108 2.36 -25.41 8.45
CA ARG A 108 1.64 -24.45 9.32
C ARG A 108 1.09 -23.20 8.61
N TRP A 109 1.28 -23.04 7.30
CA TRP A 109 0.88 -21.84 6.54
C TRP A 109 -0.48 -22.05 5.87
N ASP A 110 -1.26 -20.97 5.72
CA ASP A 110 -2.62 -21.03 5.15
C ASP A 110 -2.61 -20.84 3.63
N GLY A 111 -1.71 -20.01 3.14
CA GLY A 111 -1.60 -19.67 1.73
C GLY A 111 -0.38 -18.80 1.44
N MET A 112 -0.10 -18.58 0.17
CA MET A 112 1.00 -17.72 -0.26
C MET A 112 0.67 -17.02 -1.56
N TYR A 113 1.23 -15.84 -1.73
CA TYR A 113 1.22 -15.11 -2.99
C TYR A 113 2.60 -15.20 -3.63
N LEU A 114 2.66 -15.54 -4.92
CA LEU A 114 3.86 -15.43 -5.75
C LEU A 114 3.58 -14.43 -6.85
N GLY A 115 4.35 -13.34 -6.90
CA GLY A 115 4.01 -12.24 -7.78
C GLY A 115 5.19 -11.44 -8.30
N LEU A 116 4.87 -10.62 -9.28
CA LEU A 116 5.70 -9.55 -9.81
C LEU A 116 5.05 -8.23 -9.45
N GLU A 117 5.85 -7.27 -9.03
CA GLU A 117 5.38 -5.92 -8.76
C GLU A 117 6.35 -4.89 -9.31
N HIS A 118 5.76 -3.81 -9.82
CA HIS A 118 6.46 -2.58 -10.13
C HIS A 118 6.03 -1.54 -9.10
N GLU A 119 6.95 -0.70 -8.65
CA GLU A 119 6.62 0.45 -7.82
C GLU A 119 7.41 1.65 -8.33
N SER A 120 6.72 2.76 -8.59
CA SER A 120 7.34 4.01 -9.03
C SER A 120 6.55 5.21 -8.52
N ASN A 121 7.19 6.39 -8.51
CA ASN A 121 6.52 7.62 -8.13
C ASN A 121 5.95 8.44 -9.31
N GLY A 122 6.22 8.01 -10.54
CA GLY A 122 5.73 8.68 -11.75
C GLY A 122 6.35 10.06 -12.02
N GLU A 123 7.35 10.46 -11.24
CA GLU A 123 8.03 11.74 -11.37
C GLU A 123 9.10 11.69 -12.49
N PRO A 124 9.35 12.81 -13.19
CA PRO A 124 10.53 12.94 -14.04
C PRO A 124 11.81 13.08 -13.21
N LEU A 125 12.96 13.08 -13.88
CA LEU A 125 14.21 13.40 -13.21
C LEU A 125 14.24 14.84 -12.70
N PRO A 126 14.94 15.11 -11.58
CA PRO A 126 15.76 14.19 -10.78
C PRO A 126 15.02 13.46 -9.64
N THR A 127 13.71 13.69 -9.49
CA THR A 127 12.88 13.13 -8.40
C THR A 127 12.29 11.76 -8.73
N SER A 128 12.48 11.28 -9.96
CA SER A 128 12.09 9.93 -10.38
C SER A 128 12.63 8.86 -9.44
N ARG A 129 11.76 7.96 -9.01
CA ARG A 129 12.09 6.77 -8.22
C ARG A 129 11.30 5.58 -8.74
N SER A 130 11.97 4.45 -8.90
CA SER A 130 11.34 3.23 -9.38
C SER A 130 12.14 1.98 -9.04
N TRP A 131 11.45 0.85 -8.98
CA TRP A 131 12.05 -0.47 -8.85
C TRP A 131 11.07 -1.58 -9.19
N ASN A 132 11.62 -2.73 -9.57
CA ASN A 132 10.87 -3.93 -9.94
C ASN A 132 11.24 -5.11 -9.03
N ARG A 133 10.26 -5.91 -8.63
CA ARG A 133 10.46 -7.05 -7.72
C ARG A 133 9.70 -8.28 -8.17
N ILE A 134 10.30 -9.44 -7.95
CA ILE A 134 9.58 -10.70 -7.78
C ILE A 134 9.47 -10.99 -6.29
N TYR A 135 8.32 -11.44 -5.82
CA TYR A 135 8.09 -11.69 -4.41
C TYR A 135 7.42 -13.03 -4.13
N LEU A 136 7.67 -13.54 -2.93
CA LEU A 136 7.00 -14.67 -2.30
C LEU A 136 6.44 -14.19 -0.96
N TRP A 137 5.15 -14.37 -0.73
CA TRP A 137 4.44 -13.83 0.43
C TRP A 137 3.52 -14.87 1.09
N PRO A 138 4.09 -15.82 1.84
CA PRO A 138 3.32 -16.72 2.70
C PRO A 138 2.62 -15.99 3.85
N TYR A 139 1.46 -16.52 4.26
CA TYR A 139 0.69 -16.06 5.41
C TYR A 139 0.19 -17.23 6.26
N TRP A 140 -0.06 -16.93 7.53
CA TRP A 140 -0.43 -17.86 8.60
C TRP A 140 -1.47 -17.22 9.51
N SER A 141 -2.43 -18.00 9.98
CA SER A 141 -3.44 -17.57 10.95
C SER A 141 -3.38 -18.45 12.19
N SER A 142 -3.72 -17.86 13.33
CA SER A 142 -3.81 -18.54 14.61
C SER A 142 -4.80 -17.83 15.52
N ASP A 143 -5.06 -18.38 16.71
CA ASP A 143 -5.86 -17.73 17.76
C ASP A 143 -5.26 -16.39 18.24
N HIS A 144 -4.00 -16.10 17.89
CA HIS A 144 -3.31 -14.87 18.25
C HIS A 144 -3.30 -13.80 17.15
N GLY A 145 -3.83 -14.12 15.97
CA GLY A 145 -3.87 -13.23 14.81
C GLY A 145 -3.29 -13.86 13.55
N GLU A 146 -3.18 -13.02 12.53
CA GLU A 146 -2.63 -13.31 11.22
C GLU A 146 -1.22 -12.73 11.09
N TYR A 147 -0.35 -13.48 10.42
CA TYR A 147 1.04 -13.11 10.20
C TYR A 147 1.38 -13.38 8.75
N SER A 148 2.26 -12.58 8.17
CA SER A 148 2.79 -12.87 6.85
C SER A 148 4.21 -12.33 6.68
N LEU A 149 4.95 -12.94 5.76
CA LEU A 149 6.33 -12.58 5.48
C LEU A 149 6.49 -12.41 3.98
N LYS A 150 6.57 -11.18 3.50
CA LYS A 150 6.84 -10.88 2.10
C LYS A 150 8.35 -10.85 1.90
N LEU A 151 8.85 -11.80 1.11
CA LEU A 151 10.24 -11.87 0.66
C LEU A 151 10.30 -11.39 -0.78
N TRP A 152 11.32 -10.61 -1.15
CA TRP A 152 11.48 -10.17 -2.54
C TRP A 152 12.91 -10.28 -3.03
N TYR A 153 13.01 -10.46 -4.35
CA TYR A 153 14.22 -10.24 -5.11
C TYR A 153 14.00 -9.03 -6.03
N ARG A 154 14.86 -8.02 -5.87
CA ARG A 154 14.88 -6.84 -6.74
C ARG A 154 15.44 -7.23 -8.10
N LEU A 155 14.66 -6.99 -9.15
CA LEU A 155 15.14 -7.19 -10.52
C LEU A 155 16.18 -6.10 -10.83
N PRO A 156 17.36 -6.46 -11.36
CA PRO A 156 18.41 -5.51 -11.65
C PRO A 156 18.02 -4.59 -12.81
N GLU A 157 18.42 -3.34 -12.70
CA GLU A 157 18.27 -2.31 -13.73
C GLU A 157 19.66 -1.79 -14.12
N ASP A 158 19.80 -1.30 -15.35
CA ASP A 158 21.09 -0.80 -15.83
C ASP A 158 21.55 0.41 -15.02
N ARG A 159 22.86 0.58 -14.82
CA ARG A 159 23.37 1.76 -14.13
C ARG A 159 23.24 3.00 -15.01
N LYS A 160 22.86 4.12 -14.42
CA LYS A 160 22.93 5.44 -15.07
C LYS A 160 24.38 5.81 -15.36
N THR A 161 24.61 6.45 -16.51
CA THR A 161 25.93 7.01 -16.87
C THR A 161 26.09 8.46 -16.41
N SER A 162 24.97 9.17 -16.25
CA SER A 162 24.84 10.53 -15.71
C SER A 162 23.59 10.65 -14.83
N PRO A 163 23.57 11.52 -13.80
CA PRO A 163 22.36 11.81 -13.01
C PRO A 163 21.16 12.32 -13.82
N THR A 164 21.41 12.85 -15.02
CA THR A 164 20.39 13.35 -15.95
C THR A 164 19.89 12.29 -16.94
N ASP A 165 20.41 11.06 -16.88
CA ASP A 165 19.99 10.00 -17.78
C ASP A 165 18.61 9.48 -17.42
N THR A 166 17.69 9.59 -18.37
CA THR A 166 16.32 9.06 -18.27
C THR A 166 16.27 7.53 -18.27
N GLN A 167 17.39 6.86 -18.56
CA GLN A 167 17.51 5.41 -18.52
C GLN A 167 18.42 4.98 -17.37
N GLY A 168 18.07 3.84 -16.78
CA GLY A 168 18.81 3.20 -15.70
C GLY A 168 18.21 3.42 -14.31
N ASP A 169 18.89 2.84 -13.32
CA ASP A 169 18.43 2.70 -11.95
C ASP A 169 18.35 4.05 -11.21
N ASP A 170 17.12 4.46 -10.85
CA ASP A 170 16.85 5.71 -10.13
C ASP A 170 17.29 5.69 -8.66
N ASN A 171 17.41 4.52 -8.06
CA ASN A 171 17.68 4.32 -6.63
C ASN A 171 18.46 3.03 -6.40
N PRO A 172 19.73 2.96 -6.84
CA PRO A 172 20.52 1.73 -6.84
C PRO A 172 20.81 1.17 -5.45
N ASP A 173 20.74 2.02 -4.44
CA ASP A 173 21.01 1.66 -3.06
C ASP A 173 19.74 1.47 -2.22
N ILE A 174 18.54 1.41 -2.82
CA ILE A 174 17.24 1.17 -2.14
C ILE A 174 17.24 -0.07 -1.23
N HIS A 175 17.95 -1.12 -1.65
CA HIS A 175 18.11 -2.37 -0.89
C HIS A 175 18.81 -2.15 0.48
N ARG A 176 19.58 -1.07 0.65
CA ARG A 176 20.18 -0.71 1.93
C ARG A 176 19.16 -0.26 2.96
N TYR A 177 17.98 0.19 2.53
CA TYR A 177 16.93 0.77 3.38
C TYR A 177 15.74 -0.18 3.54
N PHE A 178 15.24 -0.72 2.43
CA PHE A 178 14.10 -1.65 2.44
C PHE A 178 14.51 -3.07 2.82
N GLY A 179 15.74 -3.47 2.50
CA GLY A 179 16.19 -4.85 2.63
C GLY A 179 15.54 -5.78 1.62
N TYR A 180 15.23 -6.99 2.08
CA TYR A 180 14.79 -8.12 1.25
C TYR A 180 13.53 -8.80 1.77
N ALA A 181 13.00 -8.33 2.89
CA ALA A 181 11.86 -8.92 3.58
C ALA A 181 11.07 -7.88 4.37
N GLU A 182 9.76 -8.09 4.44
CA GLU A 182 8.81 -7.30 5.21
C GLU A 182 7.86 -8.27 5.93
N PHE A 183 7.79 -8.13 7.24
CA PHE A 183 6.92 -8.90 8.09
C PHE A 183 5.68 -8.08 8.43
N TYR A 184 4.51 -8.70 8.31
CA TYR A 184 3.23 -8.11 8.70
C TYR A 184 2.57 -8.93 9.80
N PHE A 185 1.85 -8.23 10.66
CA PHE A 185 0.98 -8.81 11.67
C PHE A 185 -0.36 -8.09 11.66
N TYR A 186 -1.44 -8.85 11.89
CA TYR A 186 -2.79 -8.34 12.06
C TYR A 186 -3.51 -9.12 13.16
N ARG A 187 -4.26 -8.43 14.02
CA ARG A 187 -5.10 -9.06 15.04
C ARG A 187 -6.35 -8.24 15.32
N ALA A 188 -7.50 -8.82 14.99
CA ALA A 188 -8.79 -8.33 15.42
C ALA A 188 -9.10 -8.72 16.88
N LYS A 189 -9.85 -7.87 17.57
CA LYS A 189 -10.42 -8.09 18.90
C LYS A 189 -11.91 -8.38 18.79
N SER A 190 -12.51 -8.85 19.88
CA SER A 190 -13.94 -9.20 19.95
C SER A 190 -14.90 -8.02 19.75
N ASN A 191 -14.40 -6.79 19.78
CA ASN A 191 -15.16 -5.56 19.55
C ASN A 191 -14.89 -4.96 18.16
N ASP A 192 -14.44 -5.79 17.21
CA ASP A 192 -14.04 -5.44 15.84
C ASP A 192 -12.91 -4.39 15.70
N SER A 193 -12.31 -3.95 16.80
CA SER A 193 -11.06 -3.18 16.76
C SER A 193 -9.90 -4.08 16.34
N ALA A 194 -8.91 -3.53 15.64
CA ALA A 194 -7.77 -4.31 15.17
C ALA A 194 -6.44 -3.61 15.43
N PHE A 195 -5.40 -4.40 15.68
CA PHE A 195 -4.02 -3.96 15.64
C PHE A 195 -3.36 -4.55 14.41
N SER A 196 -2.58 -3.76 13.69
CA SER A 196 -1.67 -4.27 12.68
C SER A 196 -0.31 -3.62 12.78
N GLY A 197 0.68 -4.23 12.14
CA GLY A 197 2.00 -3.63 12.05
C GLY A 197 2.81 -4.24 10.94
N MET A 198 3.85 -3.50 10.57
CA MET A 198 4.83 -3.89 9.58
C MET A 198 6.23 -3.66 10.17
N VAL A 199 7.13 -4.60 9.92
CA VAL A 199 8.57 -4.42 10.15
C VAL A 199 9.31 -4.84 8.90
N ARG A 200 10.20 -3.98 8.40
CA ARG A 200 11.14 -4.31 7.33
C ARG A 200 12.52 -3.76 7.62
N GLY A 201 13.50 -4.24 6.89
CA GLY A 201 14.81 -3.62 6.87
C GLY A 201 15.90 -4.52 6.35
N ASN A 202 17.11 -3.95 6.32
CA ASN A 202 18.32 -4.63 5.95
C ASN A 202 19.22 -4.82 7.19
N PRO A 203 19.33 -6.05 7.73
CA PRO A 203 20.18 -6.33 8.89
C PRO A 203 21.65 -5.95 8.68
N SER A 204 22.17 -5.97 7.44
CA SER A 204 23.57 -5.66 7.18
C SER A 204 23.89 -4.17 7.26
N THR A 205 22.89 -3.30 7.07
CA THR A 205 23.05 -1.84 7.16
C THR A 205 22.48 -1.26 8.45
N GLY A 206 21.65 -2.02 9.16
CA GLY A 206 20.91 -1.56 10.33
C GLY A 206 19.79 -0.57 10.02
N LYS A 207 19.44 -0.39 8.73
CA LYS A 207 18.34 0.50 8.31
C LYS A 207 17.07 -0.33 8.08
N GLY A 208 15.91 0.28 8.33
CA GLY A 208 14.62 -0.37 8.16
C GLY A 208 13.48 0.56 8.55
N ALA A 209 12.29 -0.01 8.72
CA ALA A 209 11.11 0.70 9.18
C ALA A 209 10.23 -0.18 10.04
N ILE A 210 9.51 0.48 10.95
CA ILE A 210 8.41 -0.08 11.72
C ILE A 210 7.17 0.77 11.53
N GLN A 211 6.04 0.10 11.39
CA GLN A 211 4.71 0.70 11.36
C GLN A 211 3.83 -0.02 12.39
N ALA A 212 3.06 0.75 13.14
CA ALA A 212 2.05 0.26 14.05
C ALA A 212 0.73 0.97 13.78
N ASP A 213 -0.33 0.19 13.63
CA ASP A 213 -1.64 0.63 13.22
C ASP A 213 -2.69 0.16 14.23
N TYR A 214 -3.69 1.00 14.44
CA TYR A 214 -4.86 0.68 15.25
C TYR A 214 -6.13 1.15 14.56
N SER A 215 -7.13 0.27 14.50
CA SER A 215 -8.44 0.60 13.95
C SER A 215 -9.56 0.33 14.96
N TRP A 216 -10.61 1.15 14.93
CA TRP A 216 -11.79 1.00 15.78
C TRP A 216 -13.06 1.18 14.95
N PRO A 217 -14.04 0.25 15.03
CA PRO A 217 -15.24 0.30 14.20
C PRO A 217 -16.07 1.54 14.52
N LEU A 218 -16.55 2.21 13.48
CA LEU A 218 -17.55 3.26 13.61
C LEU A 218 -18.96 2.67 13.46
N PRO A 219 -20.04 3.42 13.77
CA PRO A 219 -21.41 2.90 13.66
C PRO A 219 -21.81 2.41 12.25
N ASN A 220 -21.11 2.88 11.22
CA ASN A 220 -21.20 2.34 9.87
C ASN A 220 -20.26 1.13 9.72
N LYS A 221 -20.79 0.02 9.20
CA LYS A 221 -20.13 -1.30 9.24
C LYS A 221 -18.80 -1.40 8.49
N ASP A 222 -18.55 -0.49 7.56
CA ASP A 222 -17.43 -0.57 6.61
C ASP A 222 -16.42 0.58 6.80
N THR A 223 -16.50 1.32 7.92
CA THR A 223 -15.57 2.41 8.21
C THR A 223 -15.07 2.32 9.64
N TYR A 224 -13.77 2.57 9.80
CA TYR A 224 -13.07 2.46 11.06
C TYR A 224 -12.32 3.77 11.32
N PHE A 225 -12.36 4.27 12.56
CA PHE A 225 -11.34 5.20 13.00
C PHE A 225 -9.98 4.52 12.86
N PHE A 226 -8.98 5.24 12.37
CA PHE A 226 -7.68 4.67 12.06
C PHE A 226 -6.56 5.57 12.56
N ALA A 227 -5.58 4.98 13.26
CA ALA A 227 -4.38 5.65 13.70
C ALA A 227 -3.15 4.84 13.27
N ARG A 228 -2.13 5.53 12.76
CA ARG A 228 -0.88 4.94 12.31
C ARG A 228 0.31 5.67 12.91
N ILE A 229 1.31 4.92 13.33
CA ILE A 229 2.64 5.43 13.69
C ILE A 229 3.64 4.76 12.77
N PHE A 230 4.43 5.57 12.06
CA PHE A 230 5.53 5.11 11.21
C PHE A 230 6.86 5.66 11.74
N SER A 231 7.89 4.82 11.77
CA SER A 231 9.25 5.24 12.10
C SER A 231 10.26 4.44 11.28
N GLY A 232 11.09 5.13 10.50
CA GLY A 232 12.17 4.52 9.73
C GLY A 232 12.30 5.07 8.32
N TYR A 233 12.81 4.26 7.41
CA TYR A 233 13.13 4.65 6.03
C TYR A 233 12.07 4.20 5.01
N GLY A 234 11.87 5.01 3.97
CA GLY A 234 11.03 4.67 2.83
C GLY A 234 9.54 4.62 3.08
N GLU A 235 9.03 5.52 3.94
CA GLU A 235 7.58 5.74 4.02
C GLU A 235 6.96 5.98 2.64
N SER A 236 7.71 6.65 1.77
CA SER A 236 7.46 6.82 0.35
C SER A 236 8.73 6.54 -0.46
N LEU A 237 8.62 6.40 -1.78
CA LEU A 237 9.79 6.22 -2.64
C LEU A 237 10.70 7.45 -2.65
N ILE A 238 10.17 8.68 -2.68
CA ILE A 238 11.03 9.87 -2.62
C ILE A 238 11.80 9.97 -1.30
N ASP A 239 11.22 9.45 -0.20
CA ASP A 239 11.84 9.39 1.13
C ASP A 239 12.55 8.04 1.39
N TYR A 240 12.88 7.23 0.37
CA TYR A 240 13.46 5.89 0.56
C TYR A 240 14.74 5.88 1.40
N ASP A 241 15.54 6.95 1.28
CA ASP A 241 16.81 7.13 1.98
C ASP A 241 16.74 8.09 3.17
N GLN A 242 15.55 8.60 3.48
CA GLN A 242 15.30 9.54 4.59
C GLN A 242 14.62 8.84 5.76
N HIS A 243 15.09 9.11 6.98
CA HIS A 243 14.42 8.62 8.18
C HIS A 243 13.25 9.54 8.53
N VAL A 244 12.05 8.98 8.56
CA VAL A 244 10.81 9.68 8.88
C VAL A 244 10.22 9.13 10.18
N ASN A 245 9.70 10.02 11.01
CA ASN A 245 8.79 9.67 12.09
C ASN A 245 7.46 10.35 11.81
N ARG A 246 6.37 9.58 11.78
CA ARG A 246 5.05 10.09 11.48
C ARG A 246 3.99 9.53 12.40
N ILE A 247 3.07 10.38 12.81
CA ILE A 247 1.84 10.00 13.50
C ILE A 247 0.67 10.48 12.64
N SER A 248 -0.23 9.56 12.32
CA SER A 248 -1.34 9.79 11.41
C SER A 248 -2.66 9.35 12.03
N ILE A 249 -3.71 10.14 11.80
CA ILE A 249 -5.08 9.86 12.25
C ILE A 249 -6.04 10.09 11.09
N GLY A 250 -7.03 9.20 10.95
CA GLY A 250 -8.06 9.29 9.93
C GLY A 250 -9.04 8.12 9.95
N LEU A 251 -9.38 7.63 8.77
CA LEU A 251 -10.37 6.58 8.53
C LEU A 251 -9.79 5.46 7.67
N GLU A 252 -10.16 4.23 7.98
CA GLU A 252 -9.89 3.03 7.18
C GLU A 252 -11.22 2.46 6.68
N PHE A 253 -11.21 1.89 5.48
CA PHE A 253 -12.34 1.28 4.81
C PHE A 253 -12.04 -0.19 4.54
N ARG A 254 -12.98 -1.07 4.90
CA ARG A 254 -12.85 -2.52 4.81
C ARG A 254 -14.06 -3.14 4.12
#